data_AF-A0A0G4KT95-F1
#
_entry.id   AF-A0A0G4KT95-F1
#
_cell.length_a   1.000
_cell.length_b   1.000
_cell.length_c   1.000
_cell.angle_alpha   90.00
_cell.angle_beta   90.00
_cell.angle_gamma   90.00
#
_symmetry.space_group_name_H-M   'P 1'
#
loop_
_entity.id
_entity.type
_entity.pdbx_description
1 polymer ?
#
loop_
_entity_poly.entity_id
_entity_poly.type
_entity_poly.pdbx_seq_one_letter_code
_entity_poly.pdbx_strand_id
1 'polypeptide(L)'
;MLLKELSDLTELSKFLPKVLKPTGRIIMANLHPCFHKPGAHRIIEVIENQETGDQEFHTSIKISKYLNIGPVQSQALRGQPEPLIWFHRPIHQLLEPFFDAGLLINKVREPSFDDGDDPGQAQSYHNFPQIPMQFIFRLVRTS
;
A
#
# COMPACT_ATOMS: atom_id res chain seq x y z
N MET A 1 11.91 -6.26 -2.82
CA MET A 1 12.21 -5.09 -1.99
C MET A 1 11.12 -4.06 -2.17
N LEU A 2 10.33 -3.83 -1.14
CA LEU A 2 9.34 -2.75 -1.11
C LEU A 2 9.97 -1.50 -0.50
N LEU A 3 9.49 -0.30 -0.86
CA LEU A 3 9.92 0.96 -0.21
C LEU A 3 9.67 0.95 1.31
N LYS A 4 8.71 0.14 1.78
CA LYS A 4 8.43 -0.07 3.20
C LYS A 4 9.50 -0.88 3.95
N GLU A 5 10.45 -1.52 3.27
CA GLU A 5 11.57 -2.23 3.93
C GLU A 5 12.78 -1.32 4.17
N LEU A 6 12.84 -0.17 3.50
CA LEU A 6 13.89 0.82 3.70
C LEU A 6 13.52 1.72 4.87
N SER A 7 14.46 1.97 5.80
CA SER A 7 14.27 2.90 6.91
C SER A 7 14.26 4.37 6.47
N ASP A 8 14.98 4.67 5.40
CA ASP A 8 15.11 6.00 4.81
C ASP A 8 15.08 5.90 3.27
N LEU A 9 14.45 6.87 2.61
CA LEU A 9 14.35 6.95 1.15
C LEU A 9 15.31 7.99 0.54
N THR A 10 16.02 8.76 1.37
CA THR A 10 16.86 9.89 0.96
C THR A 10 17.97 9.50 -0.01
N GLU A 11 18.72 8.43 0.29
CA GLU A 11 19.82 8.03 -0.59
C GLU A 11 19.32 7.41 -1.90
N LEU A 12 18.22 6.66 -1.83
CA LEU A 12 17.54 6.18 -3.03
C LEU A 12 17.08 7.36 -3.88
N SER A 13 16.38 8.35 -3.30
CA SER A 13 15.82 9.47 -4.05
C SER A 13 16.91 10.34 -4.69
N LYS A 14 18.04 10.59 -4.02
CA LYS A 14 19.21 11.30 -4.60
C LYS A 14 19.92 10.50 -5.69
N PHE A 15 19.88 9.18 -5.63
CA PHE A 15 20.54 8.31 -6.60
C PHE A 15 19.78 8.25 -7.93
N LEU A 16 18.45 8.16 -7.88
CA LEU A 16 17.61 7.94 -9.07
C LEU A 16 17.83 8.98 -10.19
N PRO A 17 17.84 10.31 -9.94
CA PRO A 17 18.09 11.29 -10.99
C PRO A 17 19.44 11.11 -11.70
N LYS A 18 20.46 10.60 -11.00
CA LYS A 18 21.83 10.43 -11.53
C LYS A 18 21.93 9.28 -12.53
N VAL A 19 21.10 8.25 -12.36
CA VAL A 19 21.10 7.06 -13.22
C VAL A 19 20.02 7.09 -14.30
N LEU A 20 19.01 7.93 -14.15
CA LEU A 20 18.00 8.14 -15.18
C LEU A 20 18.52 9.04 -16.29
N LYS A 21 18.32 8.61 -17.53
CA LYS A 21 18.41 9.49 -18.72
C LYS A 21 17.46 10.68 -18.54
N PRO A 22 17.70 11.82 -19.21
CA PRO A 22 16.71 12.89 -19.30
C PRO A 22 15.36 12.33 -19.74
N THR A 23 14.26 12.72 -19.08
CA THR A 23 12.89 12.16 -19.27
C THR A 23 12.71 10.68 -18.90
N GLY A 24 13.74 10.06 -18.31
CA GLY A 24 13.70 8.70 -17.77
C GLY A 24 12.61 8.55 -16.72
N ARG A 25 12.05 7.34 -16.65
CA ARG A 25 10.85 7.04 -15.86
C ARG A 25 11.11 5.86 -14.95
N ILE A 26 10.53 5.90 -13.75
CA ILE A 26 10.49 4.78 -12.81
C ILE A 26 9.05 4.55 -12.40
N ILE A 27 8.62 3.30 -12.40
CA ILE A 27 7.33 2.89 -11.87
C ILE A 27 7.59 2.21 -10.53
N MET A 28 7.00 2.75 -9.47
CA MET A 28 7.06 2.18 -8.13
C MET A 28 5.71 1.55 -7.81
N ALA A 29 5.71 0.27 -7.47
CA ALA A 29 4.56 -0.41 -6.88
C ALA A 29 4.78 -0.55 -5.37
N ASN A 30 3.97 0.16 -4.59
CA ASN A 30 4.06 0.14 -3.13
C ASN A 30 2.73 -0.33 -2.52
N LEU A 31 2.78 -0.90 -1.32
CA LEU A 31 1.56 -1.20 -0.58
C LEU A 31 0.92 0.12 -0.11
N HIS A 32 -0.41 0.23 -0.26
CA HIS A 32 -1.11 1.50 -0.08
C HIS A 32 -0.92 2.05 1.34
N PRO A 33 -0.42 3.28 1.52
CA PRO A 33 -0.22 3.87 2.84
C PRO A 33 -1.50 3.87 3.71
N CYS A 34 -2.65 4.16 3.11
CA CYS A 34 -3.90 4.28 3.86
C CYS A 34 -4.54 2.93 4.20
N PHE A 35 -4.44 1.94 3.31
CA PHE A 35 -5.30 0.74 3.38
C PHE A 35 -4.55 -0.52 3.78
N HIS A 36 -3.22 -0.46 3.80
CA HIS A 36 -2.39 -1.57 4.23
C HIS A 36 -1.87 -1.38 5.66
N LYS A 37 -1.63 -2.50 6.35
CA LYS A 37 -1.01 -2.51 7.67
C LYS A 37 0.34 -1.76 7.67
N PRO A 38 0.76 -1.16 8.80
CA PRO A 38 0.23 -1.34 10.17
C PRO A 38 -0.94 -0.45 10.59
N GLY A 39 -1.23 0.64 9.89
CA GLY A 39 -2.24 1.61 10.33
C GLY A 39 -3.70 1.20 10.07
N ALA A 40 -3.86 0.23 9.17
CA ALA A 40 -5.13 -0.22 8.63
C ALA A 40 -5.40 -1.68 8.98
N HIS A 41 -6.61 -1.97 9.44
CA HIS A 41 -7.06 -3.30 9.84
C HIS A 41 -8.33 -3.69 9.07
N ARG A 42 -8.35 -4.94 8.61
CA ARG A 42 -9.54 -5.55 8.01
C ARG A 42 -10.61 -5.77 9.07
N ILE A 43 -11.82 -5.38 8.75
CA ILE A 43 -13.05 -5.67 9.48
C ILE A 43 -13.92 -6.50 8.55
N ILE A 44 -14.48 -7.57 9.11
CA ILE A 44 -15.41 -8.47 8.43
C ILE A 44 -16.61 -8.58 9.36
N GLU A 45 -17.75 -8.15 8.88
CA GLU A 45 -19.02 -8.21 9.59
C GLU A 45 -19.91 -9.25 8.91
N VAL A 46 -20.59 -10.07 9.70
CA VAL A 46 -21.62 -11.00 9.22
C VAL A 46 -22.95 -10.36 9.56
N ILE A 47 -23.73 -10.03 8.54
CA ILE A 47 -25.00 -9.34 8.67
C ILE A 47 -26.09 -10.25 8.11
N GLU A 48 -27.24 -10.30 8.75
CA GLU A 48 -28.41 -10.99 8.21
C GLU A 48 -29.19 -10.03 7.32
N ASN A 49 -29.37 -10.39 6.06
CA ASN A 49 -30.24 -9.67 5.15
C ASN A 49 -31.69 -9.86 5.63
N GLN A 50 -32.32 -8.78 6.10
CA GLN A 50 -33.67 -8.87 6.67
C GLN A 50 -34.76 -9.16 5.63
N GLU A 51 -34.47 -8.96 4.35
CA GLU A 51 -35.41 -9.24 3.25
C GLU A 51 -35.31 -10.69 2.78
N THR A 52 -34.10 -11.27 2.74
CA THR A 52 -33.88 -12.64 2.23
C THR A 52 -33.68 -13.69 3.34
N GLY A 53 -33.25 -13.28 4.54
CA GLY A 53 -32.83 -14.15 5.64
C GLY A 53 -31.41 -14.71 5.49
N ASP A 54 -30.68 -14.36 4.43
CA ASP A 54 -29.34 -14.87 4.19
C ASP A 54 -28.27 -14.13 5.01
N GLN A 55 -27.17 -14.81 5.32
CA GLN A 55 -26.00 -14.16 5.90
C GLN A 55 -25.10 -13.58 4.80
N GLU A 56 -24.75 -12.31 4.96
CA GLU A 56 -23.88 -11.56 4.04
C GLU A 56 -22.61 -11.13 4.76
N PHE A 57 -21.48 -11.15 4.03
CA PHE A 57 -20.21 -10.63 4.52
C PHE A 57 -20.01 -9.18 4.08
N HIS A 58 -19.91 -8.29 5.06
CA HIS A 58 -19.55 -6.90 4.84
C HIS A 58 -18.08 -6.70 5.19
N THR A 59 -17.32 -6.14 4.25
CA THR A 59 -15.88 -5.91 4.42
C THR A 59 -15.57 -4.42 4.50
N SER A 60 -14.73 -4.04 5.45
CA SER A 60 -14.28 -2.66 5.59
C SER A 60 -12.85 -2.58 6.11
N ILE A 61 -12.19 -1.43 5.89
CA ILE A 61 -10.86 -1.15 6.47
C ILE A 61 -11.01 -0.07 7.53
N LYS A 62 -10.61 -0.40 8.75
CA LYS A 62 -10.54 0.55 9.87
C LYS A 62 -9.12 1.08 10.01
N ILE A 63 -8.97 2.40 9.89
CA ILE A 63 -7.70 3.10 10.07
C ILE A 63 -7.73 3.82 11.42
N SER A 64 -6.81 3.49 12.32
CA SER A 64 -6.74 4.14 13.64
C SER A 64 -5.46 4.93 13.84
N LYS A 65 -4.42 4.65 13.06
CA LYS A 65 -3.18 5.42 13.00
C LYS A 65 -2.75 5.54 11.55
N TYR A 66 -2.20 6.69 11.16
CA TYR A 66 -1.71 6.90 9.80
C TYR A 66 -0.50 7.82 9.75
N LEU A 67 -0.51 8.92 10.50
CA LEU A 67 0.55 9.94 10.41
C LEU A 67 1.83 9.56 11.16
N ASN A 68 1.70 8.95 12.34
CA ASN A 68 2.83 8.64 13.20
C ASN A 68 2.80 7.17 13.62
N ILE A 69 3.48 6.32 12.84
CA ILE A 69 3.66 4.90 13.15
C ILE A 69 5.15 4.59 13.02
N GLY A 70 5.76 4.15 14.11
CA GLY A 70 7.15 3.71 14.11
C GLY A 70 7.36 2.40 13.33
N PRO A 71 8.62 1.91 13.27
CA PRO A 71 8.93 0.63 12.66
C PRO A 71 8.14 -0.51 13.32
N VAL A 72 7.62 -1.44 12.52
CA VAL A 72 6.82 -2.58 13.02
C VAL A 72 7.38 -3.90 12.49
N GLN A 73 7.33 -4.94 13.31
CA GLN A 73 7.54 -6.31 12.83
C GLN A 73 6.27 -6.79 12.12
N SER A 74 6.43 -7.33 10.92
CA SER A 74 5.32 -7.78 10.09
C SER A 74 5.71 -8.96 9.22
N GLN A 75 4.81 -9.95 9.17
CA GLN A 75 4.89 -11.03 8.18
C GLN A 75 4.39 -10.53 6.82
N ALA A 76 5.22 -10.56 5.79
CA ALA A 76 4.80 -10.33 4.41
C ALA A 76 3.96 -11.50 3.88
N LEU A 77 4.35 -12.73 4.21
CA LEU A 77 3.64 -13.97 3.93
C LEU A 77 3.32 -14.69 5.24
N ARG A 78 2.09 -15.22 5.35
CA ARG A 78 1.68 -16.00 6.52
C ARG A 78 2.63 -17.19 6.68
N GLY A 79 3.19 -17.34 7.87
CA GLY A 79 4.10 -18.46 8.19
C GLY A 79 5.54 -18.28 7.70
N GLN A 80 5.95 -17.10 7.25
CA GLN A 80 7.36 -16.86 6.93
C GLN A 80 8.25 -17.06 8.19
N PRO A 81 9.47 -17.60 8.05
CA PRO A 81 10.33 -17.94 9.19
C PRO A 81 10.64 -16.75 10.09
N GLU A 82 11.02 -15.62 9.49
CA GLU A 82 11.42 -14.41 10.21
C GLU A 82 10.55 -13.22 9.77
N PRO A 83 10.02 -12.40 10.70
CA PRO A 83 9.27 -11.20 10.36
C PRO A 83 10.18 -10.13 9.73
N LEU A 84 9.61 -9.34 8.82
CA LEU A 84 10.30 -8.16 8.27
C LEU A 84 10.02 -6.94 9.13
N ILE A 85 10.98 -6.01 9.19
CA ILE A 85 10.74 -4.67 9.75
C ILE A 85 10.16 -3.80 8.65
N TRP A 86 9.00 -3.21 8.90
CA TRP A 86 8.34 -2.28 7.99
C TRP A 86 8.30 -0.86 8.53
N PHE A 87 8.60 0.06 7.64
CA PHE A 87 8.58 1.50 7.85
C PHE A 87 7.34 2.07 7.17
N HIS A 88 6.32 2.34 7.97
CA HIS A 88 5.13 3.02 7.49
C HIS A 88 5.43 4.49 7.19
N ARG A 89 4.88 4.99 6.09
CA ARG A 89 4.97 6.40 5.70
C ARG A 89 3.62 6.85 5.16
N PRO A 90 3.03 7.97 5.62
CA PRO A 90 1.93 8.60 4.91
C PRO A 90 2.38 9.02 3.51
N ILE A 91 1.43 9.20 2.59
CA ILE A 91 1.71 9.50 1.17
C ILE A 91 2.69 10.68 1.00
N HIS A 92 2.55 11.76 1.77
CA HIS A 92 3.47 12.90 1.65
C HIS A 92 4.92 12.51 1.99
N GLN A 93 5.17 11.84 3.13
CA GLN A 93 6.53 11.37 3.49
C GLN A 93 7.07 10.29 2.56
N LEU A 94 6.19 9.52 1.90
CA LEU A 94 6.61 8.55 0.88
C LEU A 94 7.16 9.27 -0.36
N LEU A 95 6.58 10.42 -0.74
CA LEU A 95 6.82 11.08 -2.01
C LEU A 95 7.81 12.25 -1.92
N GLU A 96 7.81 12.97 -0.81
CA GLU A 96 8.62 14.17 -0.55
C GLU A 96 10.12 13.96 -0.84
N PRO A 97 10.78 12.86 -0.41
CA PRO A 97 12.19 12.65 -0.74
C PRO A 97 12.48 12.62 -2.24
N PHE A 98 11.53 12.14 -3.05
CA PHE A 98 11.67 12.11 -4.51
C PHE A 98 11.40 13.48 -5.13
N PHE A 99 10.46 14.25 -4.57
CA PHE A 99 10.19 15.62 -4.99
C PHE A 99 11.39 16.54 -4.71
N ASP A 100 11.98 16.43 -3.52
CA ASP A 100 13.20 17.16 -3.14
C ASP A 100 14.39 16.81 -4.04
N ALA A 101 14.42 15.58 -4.57
CA ALA A 101 15.41 15.13 -5.54
C ALA A 101 15.10 15.55 -6.99
N GLY A 102 14.07 16.37 -7.23
CA GLY A 102 13.69 16.88 -8.55
C GLY A 102 12.96 15.87 -9.45
N LEU A 103 12.44 14.78 -8.88
CA LEU A 103 11.55 13.87 -9.60
C LEU A 103 10.11 14.31 -9.44
N LEU A 104 9.29 14.16 -10.49
CA LEU A 104 7.87 14.48 -10.43
C LEU A 104 7.03 13.21 -10.61
N ILE A 105 5.87 13.16 -9.96
CA ILE A 105 4.84 12.17 -10.29
C ILE A 105 4.01 12.70 -11.45
N ASN A 106 3.86 11.90 -12.50
CA ASN A 106 2.96 12.24 -13.61
C ASN A 106 1.92 11.15 -13.91
N LYS A 107 1.84 10.10 -13.08
CA LYS A 107 0.79 9.08 -13.16
C LYS A 107 0.69 8.32 -11.84
N VAL A 108 -0.54 8.00 -11.44
CA VAL A 108 -0.88 7.15 -10.30
C VAL A 108 -1.89 6.09 -10.73
N ARG A 109 -1.85 4.92 -10.10
CA ARG A 109 -2.82 3.84 -10.19
C ARG A 109 -3.05 3.25 -8.79
N GLU A 110 -4.31 3.02 -8.46
CA GLU A 110 -4.76 2.37 -7.22
C GLU A 110 -5.62 1.16 -7.61
N PRO A 111 -5.01 0.04 -8.01
CA PRO A 111 -5.76 -1.13 -8.42
C PRO A 111 -6.34 -1.87 -7.23
N SER A 112 -7.50 -2.48 -7.44
CA SER A 112 -8.09 -3.50 -6.59
C SER A 112 -8.15 -4.83 -7.34
N PHE A 113 -8.62 -5.88 -6.67
CA PHE A 113 -8.90 -7.17 -7.31
C PHE A 113 -10.26 -7.08 -8.01
N ASP A 114 -10.34 -7.64 -9.22
CA ASP A 114 -11.56 -7.58 -10.05
C ASP A 114 -12.69 -8.45 -9.48
N ASP A 115 -12.34 -9.55 -8.80
CA ASP A 115 -13.29 -10.50 -8.23
C ASP A 115 -13.28 -10.40 -6.69
N GLY A 116 -14.38 -9.90 -6.13
CA GLY A 116 -14.76 -10.18 -4.75
C GLY A 116 -15.48 -11.52 -4.67
N ASP A 117 -15.54 -12.10 -3.46
CA ASP A 117 -16.34 -13.30 -3.14
C ASP A 117 -15.58 -14.63 -3.22
N ASP A 118 -14.52 -14.78 -2.41
CA ASP A 118 -14.03 -16.08 -1.95
C ASP A 118 -14.45 -16.32 -0.49
N PRO A 119 -15.62 -16.96 -0.24
CA PRO A 119 -16.11 -17.25 1.10
C PRO A 119 -15.18 -18.19 1.87
N GLY A 120 -14.44 -19.06 1.17
CA GLY A 120 -13.46 -19.97 1.75
C GLY A 120 -12.24 -19.25 2.32
N GLN A 121 -12.01 -18.00 1.91
CA GLN A 121 -10.95 -17.13 2.41
C GLN A 121 -11.48 -15.75 2.80
N ALA A 122 -12.44 -15.69 3.72
CA ALA A 122 -13.04 -14.43 4.18
C ALA A 122 -12.02 -13.30 4.49
N GLN A 123 -10.82 -13.64 4.99
CA GLN A 123 -9.75 -12.67 5.29
C GLN A 123 -8.93 -12.18 4.09
N SER A 124 -9.15 -12.73 2.90
CA SER A 124 -8.43 -12.39 1.68
C SER A 124 -8.71 -10.94 1.26
N TYR A 125 -7.69 -10.25 0.74
CA TYR A 125 -7.87 -8.90 0.18
C TYR A 125 -8.72 -8.90 -1.11
N HIS A 126 -8.92 -10.07 -1.74
CA HIS A 126 -9.87 -10.23 -2.84
C HIS A 126 -11.29 -9.82 -2.42
N ASN A 127 -11.66 -10.07 -1.15
CA ASN A 127 -12.97 -9.69 -0.62
C ASN A 127 -13.10 -8.18 -0.30
N PHE A 128 -12.15 -7.35 -0.72
CA PHE A 128 -12.17 -5.89 -0.56
C PHE A 128 -12.05 -5.20 -1.93
N PRO A 129 -12.94 -5.48 -2.90
CA PRO A 129 -12.78 -5.06 -4.29
C PRO A 129 -12.85 -3.54 -4.49
N GLN A 130 -13.38 -2.79 -3.51
CA GLN A 130 -13.43 -1.33 -3.53
C GLN A 130 -12.27 -0.66 -2.77
N ILE A 131 -11.33 -1.42 -2.22
CA ILE A 131 -10.23 -0.88 -1.41
C ILE A 131 -8.88 -1.24 -2.04
N PRO A 132 -8.13 -0.25 -2.57
CA PRO A 132 -6.89 -0.53 -3.28
C PRO A 132 -5.76 -0.87 -2.30
N MET A 133 -5.22 -2.07 -2.41
CA MET A 133 -4.11 -2.50 -1.56
C MET A 133 -2.75 -2.01 -2.04
N GLN A 134 -2.69 -1.44 -3.25
CA GLN A 134 -1.48 -0.94 -3.88
C GLN A 134 -1.61 0.55 -4.22
N PHE A 135 -0.53 1.28 -4.00
CA PHE A 135 -0.33 2.64 -4.49
C PHE A 135 0.82 2.59 -5.50
N ILE A 136 0.47 2.62 -6.79
CA ILE A 136 1.43 2.56 -7.89
C ILE A 136 1.59 3.95 -8.45
N PHE A 137 2.82 4.45 -8.53
CA PHE A 137 3.10 5.79 -9.05
C PHE A 137 4.30 5.78 -9.99
N ARG A 138 4.28 6.69 -10.96
CA ARG A 138 5.36 6.89 -11.92
C ARG A 138 6.09 8.20 -11.64
N LEU A 139 7.37 8.07 -11.33
CA LEU A 139 8.32 9.17 -11.20
C LEU A 139 8.99 9.45 -12.55
N VAL A 140 9.21 10.72 -12.85
CA VAL A 140 9.94 11.18 -14.04
C VAL A 140 10.98 12.21 -13.65
N ARG A 141 12.15 12.14 -14.31
CA ARG A 141 13.16 13.19 -14.21
C ARG A 141 12.83 14.31 -15.19
N THR A 142 12.62 15.51 -14.66
CA THR A 142 12.59 16.74 -15.47
C THR A 142 14.02 17.19 -15.73
N SER A 143 14.40 17.28 -17.01
CA SER A 143 15.70 17.71 -17.58
C SER A 143 16.90 17.72 -16.61
#